data_AF-A0A975AH84-F1
#
_entry.id   AF-A0A975AH84-F1
#
_cell.length_a   1.000
_cell.length_b   1.000
_cell.length_c   1.000
_cell.angle_alpha   90.00
_cell.angle_beta   90.00
_cell.angle_gamma   90.00
#
_symmetry.space_group_name_H-M   'P 1'
#
loop_
_entity.id
_entity.type
_entity.pdbx_description
1 polymer ?
#
loop_
_entity_poly.entity_id
_entity_poly.type
_entity_poly.pdbx_seq_one_letter_code
_entity_poly.pdbx_strand_id
1 'polypeptide(L)'
;MSHIKFENPYQLYEKCACTMQVPLKEILAKKEKDGYLLSYSVTCPSCGKAISQSLHITEKPLDFSDHVNAFKIMPALKDELAVVKMDSIKGRIKDGEPYFYGTYKHLRFFDNVIQEDFHKIDYMKTW
;
A
#
# COMPACT_ATOMS: atom_id res chain seq x y z
N MET A 1 -4.09 14.94 13.84
CA MET A 1 -3.51 13.66 13.37
C MET A 1 -4.52 13.11 12.39
N SER A 2 -4.14 12.67 11.20
CA SER A 2 -5.10 12.23 10.19
C SER A 2 -5.07 10.72 10.03
N HIS A 3 -6.21 10.11 9.72
CA HIS A 3 -6.34 8.69 9.42
C HIS A 3 -6.37 8.51 7.89
N ILE A 4 -5.48 7.66 7.38
CA ILE A 4 -5.39 7.26 5.98
C ILE A 4 -6.02 5.89 5.84
N LYS A 5 -7.02 5.75 4.97
CA LYS A 5 -7.68 4.48 4.65
C LYS A 5 -7.48 4.16 3.18
N PHE A 6 -7.07 2.93 2.91
CA PHE A 6 -6.97 2.38 1.56
C PHE A 6 -8.22 1.54 1.32
N GLU A 7 -9.18 2.13 0.62
CA GLU A 7 -10.42 1.46 0.23
C GLU A 7 -10.36 1.08 -1.26
N ASN A 8 -11.40 0.36 -1.70
CA ASN A 8 -11.56 -0.09 -3.09
C ASN A 8 -11.23 1.05 -4.08
N PRO A 9 -10.35 0.84 -5.07
CA PRO A 9 -9.82 -0.43 -5.53
C PRO A 9 -8.56 -0.96 -4.83
N TYR A 10 -8.05 -0.34 -3.75
CA TYR A 10 -6.79 -0.74 -3.14
C TYR A 10 -6.96 -1.35 -1.76
N GLN A 11 -6.16 -2.38 -1.47
CA GLN A 11 -6.05 -2.99 -0.15
C GLN A 11 -4.59 -3.23 0.22
N LEU A 12 -4.21 -2.86 1.43
CA LEU A 12 -2.87 -3.08 1.97
C LEU A 12 -2.89 -4.16 3.04
N TYR A 13 -1.84 -4.94 3.10
CA TYR A 13 -1.67 -6.03 4.06
C TYR A 13 -0.26 -6.04 4.63
N GLU A 14 -0.15 -6.10 5.95
CA GLU A 14 1.11 -6.33 6.65
C GLU A 14 1.53 -7.79 6.53
N LYS A 15 2.81 -8.02 6.23
CA LYS A 15 3.43 -9.34 6.18
C LYS A 15 3.78 -9.78 7.59
N CYS A 16 3.06 -10.77 8.11
CA CYS A 16 3.43 -11.39 9.37
C CYS A 16 4.56 -12.41 9.16
N ALA A 17 5.44 -12.54 10.17
CA ALA A 17 6.49 -13.56 10.19
C ALA A 17 5.96 -15.00 10.09
N CYS A 18 4.70 -15.24 10.47
CA CYS A 18 4.04 -16.54 10.31
C CYS A 18 3.41 -16.73 8.91
N THR A 19 3.91 -16.01 7.90
CA THR A 19 3.48 -16.00 6.48
C THR A 19 2.06 -15.50 6.19
N MET A 20 1.29 -15.19 7.22
CA MET A 20 -0.04 -14.57 7.09
C MET A 20 0.04 -13.11 6.64
N GLN A 21 -0.95 -12.70 5.85
CA GLN A 21 -1.15 -11.31 5.44
C GLN A 21 -2.28 -10.68 6.27
N VAL A 22 -1.96 -9.63 7.02
CA VAL A 22 -2.90 -9.00 7.96
C VAL A 22 -3.42 -7.68 7.36
N PRO A 23 -4.72 -7.52 7.13
CA PRO A 23 -5.26 -6.30 6.51
C PRO A 23 -4.90 -5.03 7.30
N LEU A 24 -4.33 -4.04 6.61
CA LEU A 24 -4.10 -2.70 7.14
C LEU A 24 -5.31 -1.83 6.85
N LYS A 25 -6.22 -1.72 7.83
CA LYS A 25 -7.46 -0.94 7.69
C LYS A 25 -7.23 0.57 7.70
N GLU A 26 -6.27 1.01 8.52
CA GLU A 26 -5.94 2.42 8.67
C GLU A 26 -4.46 2.61 8.97
N ILE A 27 -3.94 3.74 8.53
CA ILE A 27 -2.61 4.25 8.86
C ILE A 27 -2.77 5.64 9.45
N LEU A 28 -2.20 5.87 10.63
CA LEU A 28 -2.16 7.17 11.26
C LEU A 28 -1.05 7.99 10.61
N ALA A 29 -1.38 9.17 10.12
CA ALA A 29 -0.43 10.11 9.54
C ALA A 29 -0.32 11.35 10.41
N LYS A 30 0.88 11.59 10.92
CA LYS A 30 1.24 12.80 11.67
C LYS A 30 2.20 13.63 10.84
N LYS A 31 1.83 14.89 10.56
CA LYS A 31 2.70 15.84 9.89
C LYS A 31 3.86 16.22 10.81
N GLU A 32 5.06 16.20 10.27
CA GLU A 32 6.31 16.61 10.91
C GLU A 32 6.99 17.72 10.09
N LYS A 33 8.10 18.27 10.58
CA LYS A 33 8.77 19.42 9.95
C LYS A 33 9.23 19.12 8.51
N ASP A 34 9.80 17.93 8.32
CA ASP A 34 10.39 17.49 7.05
C ASP A 34 9.60 16.35 6.39
N GLY A 35 8.43 16.01 6.96
CA GLY A 35 7.52 15.10 6.28
C GLY A 35 6.32 14.58 7.05
N TYR A 36 6.05 13.27 6.93
CA TYR A 36 4.96 12.61 7.64
C TYR A 36 5.48 11.33 8.31
N LEU A 37 5.17 11.20 9.60
CA LEU A 37 5.27 9.93 10.31
C LEU A 37 3.98 9.14 10.10
N LEU A 38 4.11 8.00 9.42
CA LEU A 38 3.03 7.04 9.19
C LEU A 38 3.14 5.91 10.21
N SER A 39 2.11 5.67 11.00
CA SER A 39 2.11 4.63 12.02
C SER A 39 0.89 3.74 11.92
N TYR A 40 1.07 2.44 12.13
CA TYR A 40 -0.05 1.49 12.23
C TYR A 40 0.30 0.39 13.24
N SER A 41 -0.74 -0.22 13.80
CA SER A 41 -0.62 -1.38 14.68
C SER A 41 -1.70 -2.38 14.33
N VAL A 42 -1.31 -3.63 14.08
CA VAL A 42 -2.21 -4.73 13.78
C VAL A 42 -1.81 -5.98 14.55
N THR A 43 -2.79 -6.80 14.91
CA THR A 43 -2.55 -8.09 15.55
C THR A 43 -2.82 -9.19 14.53
N CYS A 44 -1.86 -10.10 14.36
CA CYS A 44 -2.04 -11.24 13.46
C CYS A 44 -3.10 -12.19 14.04
N PRO A 45 -4.19 -12.48 13.30
CA PRO A 45 -5.25 -13.36 13.81
C PRO A 45 -4.81 -14.82 13.92
N SER A 46 -3.73 -15.22 13.25
CA SER A 46 -3.25 -16.61 13.25
C SER A 46 -2.27 -16.90 14.38
N CYS A 47 -1.24 -16.07 14.57
CA CYS A 47 -0.21 -16.29 15.60
C CYS A 47 -0.33 -15.37 16.83
N GLY A 48 -1.30 -14.44 16.85
CA GLY A 48 -1.52 -13.50 17.95
C GLY A 48 -0.46 -12.40 18.10
N LYS A 49 0.56 -12.37 17.24
CA LYS A 49 1.64 -11.38 17.32
C LYS A 49 1.11 -9.98 16.99
N ALA A 50 1.36 -9.04 17.90
CA ALA A 50 1.19 -7.61 17.63
C ALA A 50 2.34 -7.10 16.75
N ILE A 51 1.99 -6.40 15.68
CA ILE A 51 2.92 -5.79 14.74
C ILE A 51 2.64 -4.29 14.75
N SER A 52 3.65 -3.50 15.06
CA SER A 52 3.57 -2.05 15.05
C SER A 52 4.72 -1.51 14.21
N GLN A 53 4.40 -0.63 13.27
CA GLN A 53 5.39 -0.03 12.38
C GLN A 53 5.24 1.48 12.40
N SER A 54 6.36 2.17 12.17
CA SER A 54 6.41 3.60 11.99
C SER A 54 7.36 3.93 10.85
N LEU A 55 6.83 4.59 9.83
CA LEU A 55 7.49 4.83 8.55
C LEU A 55 7.52 6.33 8.32
N HIS A 56 8.71 6.90 8.20
CA HIS A 56 8.87 8.32 7.94
C HIS A 56 8.99 8.57 6.45
N ILE A 57 7.97 9.19 5.84
CA ILE A 57 8.02 9.61 4.44
C ILE A 57 8.47 11.07 4.33
N THR A 58 9.33 11.33 3.36
CA THR A 58 9.80 12.67 2.97
C THR A 58 9.53 12.86 1.47
N GLU A 59 10.06 13.92 0.85
CA GLU A 59 10.01 14.05 -0.62
C GLU A 59 10.72 12.91 -1.36
N LYS A 60 11.68 12.25 -0.70
CA LYS A 60 12.35 11.06 -1.25
C LYS A 60 11.44 9.83 -1.10
N PRO A 61 11.32 8.99 -2.15
CA PRO A 61 10.62 7.72 -2.06
C PRO A 61 11.16 6.82 -0.95
N LEU A 62 10.25 6.32 -0.11
CA LEU A 62 10.47 5.23 0.82
C LEU A 62 9.74 3.99 0.28
N ASP A 63 10.42 2.85 0.28
CA ASP A 63 9.86 1.57 -0.12
C ASP A 63 9.33 0.82 1.11
N PHE A 64 8.08 0.37 1.04
CA PHE A 64 7.43 -0.39 2.11
C PHE A 64 7.23 -1.86 1.74
N SER A 65 7.70 -2.29 0.56
CA SER A 65 7.39 -3.60 -0.01
C SER A 65 7.87 -4.76 0.85
N ASP A 66 8.88 -4.56 1.72
CA ASP A 66 9.34 -5.59 2.65
C ASP A 66 8.36 -5.85 3.81
N HIS A 67 7.53 -4.87 4.14
CA HIS A 67 6.57 -4.93 5.24
C HIS A 67 5.15 -5.13 4.73
N VAL A 68 4.80 -4.46 3.64
CA VAL A 68 3.42 -4.34 3.17
C VAL A 68 3.29 -4.90 1.76
N ASN A 69 2.27 -5.71 1.54
CA ASN A 69 1.76 -5.99 0.19
C ASN A 69 0.60 -5.05 -0.13
N ALA A 70 0.56 -4.54 -1.35
CA ALA A 70 -0.61 -3.85 -1.88
C ALA A 70 -1.27 -4.68 -2.97
N PHE A 71 -2.60 -4.69 -2.98
CA PHE A 71 -3.40 -5.31 -4.01
C PHE A 71 -4.35 -4.29 -4.62
N LYS A 72 -4.53 -4.39 -5.94
CA LYS A 72 -5.56 -3.68 -6.67
C LYS A 72 -6.67 -4.66 -7.03
N ILE A 73 -7.88 -4.33 -6.63
CA ILE A 73 -9.11 -5.03 -6.99
C ILE A 73 -9.65 -4.36 -8.25
N MET A 74 -9.83 -5.15 -9.30
CA MET A 74 -10.37 -4.69 -10.59
C MET A 74 -11.67 -5.45 -10.88
N PRO A 75 -12.76 -4.74 -11.23
CA PRO A 75 -13.94 -5.39 -11.73
C PRO A 75 -13.63 -6.04 -13.08
N ALA A 76 -13.92 -7.34 -13.25
CA ALA A 76 -13.82 -8.01 -14.54
C ALA A 76 -15.18 -8.03 -15.26
N LEU A 77 -15.15 -8.24 -16.58
CA LEU A 77 -16.31 -8.15 -17.47
C LEU A 77 -17.41 -9.21 -17.22
N LYS A 78 -17.16 -10.25 -16.41
CA LYS A 78 -18.10 -11.36 -16.15
C LYS A 78 -18.01 -11.78 -14.68
N ASP A 79 -18.78 -11.16 -13.78
CA ASP A 79 -18.94 -11.52 -12.34
C ASP A 79 -17.68 -11.94 -11.54
N GLU A 80 -16.50 -11.67 -12.08
CA GLU A 80 -15.21 -12.11 -11.59
C GLU A 80 -14.49 -10.88 -11.03
N LEU A 81 -13.80 -11.07 -9.91
CA LEU A 81 -12.93 -10.07 -9.32
C LEU A 81 -11.49 -10.44 -9.66
N ALA A 82 -10.81 -9.58 -10.41
CA ALA A 82 -9.39 -9.69 -10.61
C ALA A 82 -8.66 -8.98 -9.47
N VAL A 83 -7.80 -9.70 -8.76
CA VAL A 83 -6.96 -9.13 -7.70
C VAL A 83 -5.51 -9.19 -8.16
N VAL A 84 -4.91 -8.03 -8.37
CA VAL A 84 -3.52 -7.89 -8.82
C VAL A 84 -2.66 -7.46 -7.64
N LYS A 85 -1.66 -8.27 -7.30
CA LYS A 85 -0.63 -7.89 -6.34
C LYS A 85 0.34 -6.90 -7.00
N MET A 86 0.63 -5.79 -6.34
CA MET A 86 1.71 -4.89 -6.75
C MET A 86 3.08 -5.52 -6.46
N ASP A 87 4.02 -5.34 -7.37
CA ASP A 87 5.41 -5.75 -7.21
C ASP A 87 6.15 -4.90 -6.18
N SER A 88 5.81 -3.60 -6.12
CA SER A 88 6.30 -2.69 -5.10
C SER A 88 5.22 -1.74 -4.59
N ILE A 89 5.42 -1.23 -3.38
CA ILE A 89 4.67 -0.12 -2.79
C ILE A 89 5.65 0.89 -2.21
N LYS A 90 5.51 2.15 -2.64
CA LYS A 90 6.35 3.27 -2.24
C LYS A 90 5.51 4.45 -1.81
N GLY A 91 6.05 5.25 -0.91
CA GLY A 91 5.44 6.49 -0.42
C GLY A 91 6.44 7.62 -0.41
N ARG A 92 5.96 8.81 -0.74
CA ARG A 92 6.71 10.07 -0.61
C ARG A 92 5.75 11.22 -0.38
N ILE A 93 6.30 12.40 -0.15
CA ILE A 93 5.55 13.64 -0.17
C ILE A 93 5.56 14.18 -1.58
N LYS A 94 4.37 14.55 -2.05
CA LYS A 94 4.17 15.23 -3.32
C LYS A 94 3.14 16.33 -3.08
N ASP A 95 3.46 17.56 -3.48
CA ASP A 95 2.58 18.72 -3.32
C ASP A 95 2.14 18.95 -1.85
N GLY A 96 3.03 18.67 -0.90
CA GLY A 96 2.79 18.86 0.54
C GLY A 96 1.97 17.77 1.24
N GLU A 97 1.54 16.74 0.50
CA GLU A 97 0.69 15.66 0.99
C GLU A 97 1.33 14.27 0.78
N PRO A 98 0.95 13.26 1.57
CA PRO A 98 1.35 11.88 1.32
C PRO A 98 0.90 11.41 -0.06
N TYR A 99 1.82 10.78 -0.80
CA TYR A 99 1.59 10.21 -2.12
C TYR A 99 2.10 8.78 -2.13
N PHE A 100 1.19 7.83 -2.35
CA PHE A 100 1.48 6.41 -2.43
C PHE A 100 1.36 5.93 -3.87
N TYR A 101 2.25 5.03 -4.27
CA TYR A 101 2.24 4.43 -5.58
C TYR A 101 2.85 3.04 -5.53
N GLY A 102 2.46 2.19 -6.48
CA GLY A 102 3.03 0.87 -6.67
C GLY A 102 3.43 0.65 -8.11
N THR A 103 4.23 -0.39 -8.33
CA THR A 103 4.52 -0.90 -9.67
C THR A 103 3.95 -2.29 -9.85
N TYR A 104 3.59 -2.62 -11.09
CA TYR A 104 3.18 -3.96 -11.47
C TYR A 104 3.65 -4.27 -12.89
N LYS A 105 4.21 -5.47 -13.08
CA LYS A 105 4.68 -5.97 -14.37
C LYS A 105 3.70 -6.92 -15.00
N HIS A 106 3.42 -6.73 -16.28
CA HIS A 106 2.61 -7.65 -17.07
C HIS A 106 3.17 -7.88 -18.47
N LEU A 107 2.84 -9.02 -19.04
CA LEU A 107 3.14 -9.32 -20.44
C LEU A 107 2.13 -8.57 -21.31
N ARG A 108 2.62 -7.74 -22.22
CA ARG A 108 1.76 -7.13 -23.24
C ARG A 108 1.48 -8.17 -24.32
N PHE A 109 0.20 -8.48 -24.50
CA PHE A 109 -0.25 -9.61 -25.34
C PHE A 109 0.15 -9.52 -26.82
N PHE A 110 0.50 -8.35 -27.34
CA PHE A 110 0.69 -8.13 -28.77
C PHE A 110 2.16 -8.14 -29.22
N ASP A 111 3.12 -8.00 -28.30
CA ASP A 111 4.55 -7.87 -28.65
C ASP A 111 5.49 -8.65 -27.72
N ASN A 112 4.97 -9.46 -26.78
CA ASN A 112 5.76 -10.23 -25.81
C ASN A 112 6.72 -9.40 -24.96
N VAL A 113 6.47 -8.09 -24.81
CA VAL A 113 7.27 -7.21 -23.96
C VAL A 113 6.71 -7.21 -22.53
N ILE A 114 7.61 -7.32 -21.54
CA ILE A 114 7.24 -7.09 -20.13
C ILE A 114 7.13 -5.58 -19.94
N GLN A 115 5.91 -5.10 -19.68
CA GLN A 115 5.64 -3.71 -19.36
C GLN A 115 5.58 -3.54 -17.84
N GLU A 116 6.29 -2.53 -17.32
CA GLU A 116 6.21 -2.11 -15.92
C GLU A 116 5.43 -0.80 -15.84
N ASP A 117 4.27 -0.84 -15.18
CA ASP A 117 3.43 0.33 -15.01
C ASP A 117 3.54 0.90 -13.59
N PHE A 118 3.51 2.23 -13.51
CA PHE A 118 3.38 2.96 -12.25
C PHE A 118 1.92 3.30 -11.99
N HIS A 119 1.41 2.89 -10.83
CA HIS A 119 0.04 3.14 -10.42
C HIS A 119 -0.01 3.96 -9.14
N LYS A 120 -0.71 5.08 -9.19
CA LYS A 120 -1.08 5.82 -7.98
C LYS A 120 -2.00 4.95 -7.12
N ILE A 121 -1.67 4.83 -5.84
CA ILE A 121 -2.53 4.15 -4.86
C ILE A 121 -3.35 5.24 -4.17
N ASP A 122 -4.64 5.28 -4.49
CA ASP A 122 -5.56 6.25 -3.93
C ASP A 122 -5.95 5.85 -2.49
N TYR A 123 -6.23 6.87 -1.68
CA TYR A 123 -6.58 6.72 -0.28
C TYR A 123 -7.57 7.81 0.13
N MET A 124 -8.29 7.57 1.23
CA MET A 124 -9.12 8.57 1.88
C MET A 124 -8.41 9.07 3.14
N LYS A 125 -8.35 10.40 3.29
CA LYS A 125 -7.82 11.08 4.47
C LYS A 125 -8.98 11.60 5.32
N THR A 126 -9.04 11.19 6.57
CA THR A 126 -10.02 11.66 7.57
C THR A 126 -9.28 12.33 8.74
N TRP A 127 -9.94 13.30 9.39
CA TRP A 127 -9.36 14.17 10.41
C TRP A 127 -9.86 13.82 11.80
#